data_AF-A0A2E9SLN0-F1
#
_entry.id   AF-A0A2E9SLN0-F1
#
_cell.length_a   1.000
_cell.length_b   1.000
_cell.length_c   1.000
_cell.angle_alpha   90.00
_cell.angle_beta   90.00
_cell.angle_gamma   90.00
#
_symmetry.space_group_name_H-M   'P 1'
#
loop_
_entity.id
_entity.type
_entity.pdbx_description
1 polymer ?
#
loop_
_entity_poly.entity_id
_entity_poly.type
_entity_poly.pdbx_seq_one_letter_code
_entity_poly.pdbx_strand_id
1 'polypeptide(L)'
;MSECKCFDEVLGKVTDNLKGQLPENEAASFEAEWQNKSIVLGEKELTTKIGLPISYEFQKIKKSGEPYKNLTKDSIKVMMIYCPFCGESLKKSDKEQAS
;
A
#
# COMPACT_ATOMS: atom_id res chain seq x y z
N MET A 1 -12.70 -22.13 -13.94
CA MET A 1 -11.78 -21.00 -14.10
C MET A 1 -11.33 -20.60 -12.70
N SER A 2 -10.05 -20.70 -12.39
CA SER A 2 -9.52 -20.29 -11.10
C SER A 2 -9.37 -18.76 -11.09
N GLU A 3 -10.21 -18.08 -10.32
CA GLU A 3 -10.14 -16.64 -10.10
C GLU A 3 -8.83 -16.29 -9.38
N CYS A 4 -8.12 -15.27 -9.88
CA CYS A 4 -6.90 -14.79 -9.26
C CYS A 4 -7.24 -13.98 -7.99
N LYS A 5 -6.76 -14.44 -6.83
CA LYS A 5 -6.99 -13.80 -5.51
C LYS A 5 -5.78 -13.04 -4.99
N CYS A 6 -4.72 -12.90 -5.79
CA CYS A 6 -3.46 -12.30 -5.35
C CYS A 6 -3.64 -10.86 -4.82
N PHE A 7 -4.53 -10.07 -5.40
CA PHE A 7 -4.79 -8.70 -4.94
C PHE A 7 -5.45 -8.66 -3.57
N ASP A 8 -6.40 -9.56 -3.30
CA ASP A 8 -7.09 -9.65 -2.01
C ASP A 8 -6.15 -10.17 -0.92
N GLU A 9 -5.33 -11.18 -1.25
CA GLU A 9 -4.35 -11.72 -0.32
C GLU A 9 -3.27 -10.70 0.06
N VAL A 10 -2.77 -9.92 -0.92
CA VAL A 10 -1.80 -8.86 -0.65
C VAL A 10 -2.44 -7.75 0.17
N LEU A 11 -3.68 -7.35 -0.15
CA LEU A 11 -4.41 -6.33 0.61
C LEU A 11 -4.65 -6.76 2.06
N GLY A 12 -5.00 -8.04 2.29
CA GLY A 12 -5.16 -8.60 3.63
C GLY A 12 -3.85 -8.52 4.44
N LYS A 13 -2.73 -8.97 3.86
CA LYS A 13 -1.41 -8.89 4.51
C LYS A 13 -0.99 -7.47 4.84
N VAL A 14 -1.25 -6.53 3.92
CA VAL A 14 -0.98 -5.11 4.15
C VAL A 14 -1.85 -4.57 5.27
N THR A 15 -3.14 -4.88 5.25
CA THR A 15 -4.11 -4.46 6.27
C THR A 15 -3.70 -4.93 7.66
N ASP A 16 -3.29 -6.19 7.79
CA ASP A 16 -2.85 -6.76 9.08
C ASP A 16 -1.57 -6.08 9.58
N ASN A 17 -0.62 -5.80 8.69
CA ASN A 17 0.61 -5.07 9.03
C ASN A 17 0.31 -3.63 9.47
N LEU A 18 -0.54 -2.91 8.72
CA LEU A 18 -0.95 -1.55 9.06
C LEU A 18 -1.68 -1.50 10.41
N LYS A 19 -2.59 -2.45 10.68
CA LYS A 19 -3.24 -2.57 11.99
C LYS A 19 -2.24 -2.84 13.12
N GLY A 20 -1.21 -3.66 12.88
CA GLY A 20 -0.17 -3.94 13.87
C GLY A 20 0.77 -2.76 14.16
N GLN A 21 0.86 -1.77 13.25
CA GLN A 21 1.62 -0.54 13.47
C GLN A 21 0.81 0.53 14.21
N LEU A 22 -0.51 0.41 14.27
CA LEU A 22 -1.35 1.31 15.04
C LEU A 22 -1.23 0.99 16.54
N PRO A 23 -1.14 2.02 17.42
CA PRO A 23 -1.12 1.81 18.87
C PRO A 23 -2.35 1.01 19.32
N GLU A 24 -2.18 0.10 20.30
CA GLU A 24 -3.31 -0.64 20.89
C GLU A 24 -4.41 0.34 21.33
N ASN A 25 -5.63 0.11 20.84
CA ASN A 25 -6.83 0.92 21.08
C ASN A 25 -6.96 2.24 20.28
N GLU A 26 -6.18 2.47 19.22
CA GLU A 26 -6.34 3.68 18.40
C GLU A 26 -7.26 3.53 17.18
N ALA A 27 -7.86 2.37 16.89
CA ALA A 27 -8.73 2.23 15.71
C ALA A 27 -10.06 1.55 16.03
N ALA A 28 -11.16 2.31 15.96
CA ALA A 28 -12.52 1.76 16.04
C ALA A 28 -12.97 1.11 14.72
N SER A 29 -12.50 1.66 13.60
CA SER A 29 -12.68 1.11 12.26
C SER A 29 -11.37 1.25 11.49
N PHE A 30 -11.13 0.32 10.57
CA PHE A 30 -10.00 0.35 9.65
C PHE A 30 -10.44 -0.21 8.31
N GLU A 31 -10.31 0.58 7.25
CA GLU A 31 -10.59 0.19 5.88
C GLU A 31 -9.36 0.49 5.01
N ALA A 32 -9.02 -0.43 4.10
CA ALA A 32 -7.94 -0.25 3.14
C ALA A 32 -8.39 -0.70 1.76
N GLU A 33 -8.01 0.06 0.74
CA GLU A 33 -8.40 -0.17 -0.64
C GLU A 33 -7.28 0.20 -1.63
N TRP A 34 -7.27 -0.45 -2.79
CA TRP A 34 -6.38 -0.10 -3.88
C TRP A 34 -6.89 1.16 -4.60
N GLN A 35 -6.08 2.22 -4.66
CA GLN A 35 -6.50 3.47 -5.33
C GLN A 35 -6.48 3.36 -6.86
N ASN A 36 -5.42 2.79 -7.43
CA ASN A 36 -5.23 2.71 -8.87
C ASN A 36 -4.87 1.28 -9.27
N LYS A 37 -5.75 0.64 -10.04
CA LYS A 37 -5.49 -0.65 -10.69
C LYS A 37 -4.76 -0.48 -12.04
N SER A 38 -4.23 0.71 -12.32
CA SER A 38 -3.52 1.04 -13.55
C SER A 38 -2.03 1.24 -13.29
N ILE A 39 -1.21 0.63 -14.15
CA ILE A 39 0.23 0.83 -14.18
C ILE A 39 0.52 1.76 -15.36
N VAL A 40 1.01 2.97 -15.08
CA VAL A 40 1.43 3.92 -16.12
C VAL A 40 2.94 3.83 -16.25
N LEU A 41 3.41 3.34 -17.40
CA LEU A 41 4.83 3.23 -17.72
C LEU A 41 5.26 4.44 -18.53
N GLY A 42 6.12 5.28 -17.96
CA GLY A 42 6.82 6.32 -18.70
C GLY A 42 8.05 5.73 -19.37
N GLU A 43 8.09 5.80 -20.71
CA GLU A 43 9.19 5.39 -21.59
C GLU A 43 9.42 3.87 -21.76
N LYS A 44 10.15 3.52 -22.84
CA LYS A 44 10.32 2.15 -23.36
C LYS A 44 11.04 1.19 -22.41
N GLU A 45 11.64 1.71 -21.35
CA GLU A 45 12.38 0.92 -20.36
C GLU A 45 11.81 1.16 -18.97
N LEU A 46 11.60 0.08 -18.21
CA LEU A 46 11.20 0.10 -16.81
C LEU A 46 12.38 0.56 -15.94
N THR A 47 12.73 1.83 -16.03
CA THR A 47 13.84 2.45 -15.28
C THR A 47 13.48 2.75 -13.82
N THR A 48 12.18 2.71 -13.49
CA THR A 48 11.66 3.10 -12.18
C THR A 48 10.80 1.98 -11.58
N LYS A 49 10.84 1.83 -10.25
CA LYS A 49 10.00 0.88 -9.53
C LYS A 49 8.52 1.24 -9.67
N ILE A 50 7.70 0.28 -10.09
CA ILE A 50 6.24 0.44 -10.12
C ILE A 50 5.72 0.31 -8.69
N GLY A 51 4.97 1.30 -8.22
CA GLY A 51 4.28 1.27 -6.93
C GLY A 51 2.77 1.25 -7.13
N LEU A 52 2.09 0.28 -6.52
CA LEU A 52 0.62 0.25 -6.46
C LEU A 52 0.14 0.94 -5.19
N PRO A 53 -0.56 2.09 -5.28
CA PRO A 53 -1.03 2.79 -4.10
C PRO A 53 -2.20 2.07 -3.42
N ILE A 54 -2.12 1.96 -2.10
CA ILE A 54 -3.20 1.54 -1.21
C ILE A 54 -3.54 2.75 -0.33
N SER A 55 -4.79 3.20 -0.36
CA SER A 55 -5.29 4.11 0.65
C SER A 55 -5.87 3.33 1.81
N TYR A 56 -5.71 3.87 3.01
CA TYR A 56 -6.38 3.35 4.18
C TYR A 56 -6.95 4.49 5.02
N GLU A 57 -8.03 4.19 5.71
CA GLU A 57 -8.65 5.08 6.66
C GLU A 57 -8.98 4.37 7.95
N PHE A 58 -8.82 5.10 9.06
CA PHE A 58 -9.13 4.58 10.36
C PHE A 58 -9.70 5.66 11.29
N GLN A 59 -10.62 5.25 12.15
CA GLN A 59 -11.22 6.14 13.14
C GLN A 59 -10.47 6.05 14.46
N LYS A 60 -9.86 7.16 14.88
CA LYS A 60 -9.15 7.21 16.16
C LYS A 60 -10.10 7.02 17.34
N ILE A 61 -9.62 6.39 18.41
CA ILE A 61 -10.32 6.40 19.70
C ILE A 61 -9.61 7.38 20.63
N LYS A 62 -10.38 8.21 21.33
CA LYS A 62 -9.86 9.09 22.37
C LYS A 62 -9.42 8.26 23.57
N LYS A 63 -8.56 8.85 24.41
CA LYS A 63 -8.27 8.29 25.75
C LYS A 63 -9.51 8.09 26.63
N SER A 64 -10.61 8.80 26.33
CA SER A 64 -11.90 8.63 27.00
C SER A 64 -12.70 7.40 26.53
N GLY A 65 -12.22 6.67 25.52
CA GLY A 65 -12.92 5.53 24.90
C GLY A 65 -13.93 5.91 23.82
N GLU A 66 -14.17 7.20 23.59
CA GLU A 66 -15.05 7.66 22.52
C GLU A 66 -14.31 7.77 21.17
N PRO A 67 -14.94 7.41 20.04
CA PRO A 67 -14.35 7.61 18.73
C PRO A 67 -14.23 9.10 18.38
N TYR A 68 -13.17 9.47 17.65
CA TYR A 68 -13.04 10.78 17.04
C TYR A 68 -14.05 10.93 15.90
N LYS A 69 -14.61 12.14 15.73
CA LYS A 69 -15.57 12.43 14.66
C LYS A 69 -14.95 12.31 13.25
N ASN A 70 -13.64 12.53 13.14
CA ASN A 70 -12.94 12.53 11.87
C ASN A 70 -12.21 11.21 11.64
N LEU A 71 -12.24 10.75 10.40
CA LEU A 71 -11.40 9.65 9.93
C LEU A 71 -9.99 10.18 9.65
N THR A 72 -8.98 9.40 10.04
CA THR A 72 -7.61 9.61 9.59
C THR A 72 -7.47 8.87 8.27
N LYS A 73 -7.04 9.57 7.21
CA LYS A 73 -6.79 8.98 5.89
C LYS A 73 -5.31 9.08 5.58
N ASP A 74 -4.75 8.01 5.04
CA ASP A 74 -3.35 7.96 4.62
C ASP A 74 -3.20 6.96 3.47
N SER A 75 -1.99 6.86 2.90
CA SER A 75 -1.71 5.96 1.79
C SER A 75 -0.29 5.41 1.83
N ILE A 76 -0.15 4.16 1.43
CA ILE A 76 1.14 3.52 1.17
C ILE A 76 1.23 3.06 -0.28
N LYS A 77 2.42 2.63 -0.70
CA LYS A 77 2.63 2.02 -2.02
C LYS A 77 3.27 0.64 -1.87
N VAL A 78 2.69 -0.36 -2.50
CA VAL A 78 3.32 -1.68 -2.66
C VAL A 78 4.26 -1.60 -3.86
N MET A 79 5.56 -1.64 -3.58
CA MET A 79 6.60 -1.50 -4.60
C MET A 79 6.93 -2.86 -5.21
N MET A 80 6.88 -2.94 -6.54
CA MET A 80 7.32 -4.11 -7.29
C MET A 80 8.84 -4.10 -7.40
N ILE A 81 9.48 -5.18 -6.93
CA ILE A 81 10.94 -5.38 -7.04
C ILE A 81 11.34 -6.16 -8.30
N TYR A 82 10.34 -6.67 -9.03
CA TYR A 82 10.47 -7.35 -10.31
C TYR A 82 9.59 -6.67 -11.36
N CYS A 83 9.96 -6.80 -12.63
CA CYS A 83 9.13 -6.39 -13.75
C CYS A 83 7.87 -7.27 -13.82
N PRO A 84 6.64 -6.70 -13.81
CA PRO A 84 5.40 -7.49 -13.87
C PRO A 84 5.16 -8.13 -15.26
N PHE A 85 5.96 -7.79 -16.27
CA PHE A 85 5.85 -8.34 -17.62
C PHE A 85 6.80 -9.53 -17.86
N CYS A 86 8.07 -9.39 -17.49
CA CYS A 86 9.11 -10.40 -17.76
C CYS A 86 9.66 -11.08 -16.50
N GLY A 87 9.32 -10.61 -15.30
CA GLY A 87 9.79 -11.19 -14.04
C GLY A 87 11.24 -10.88 -13.68
N GLU A 88 12.00 -10.16 -14.52
CA GLU A 88 13.36 -9.75 -14.17
C GLU A 88 13.38 -8.79 -12.98
N SER A 89 14.37 -8.97 -12.11
CA SER A 89 14.59 -8.05 -10.98
C SER A 89 14.99 -6.70 -11.50
N LEU A 90 14.40 -5.63 -10.95
CA LEU A 90 14.89 -4.28 -11.18
C LEU A 90 16.30 -4.20 -10.57
N LYS A 91 17.33 -4.15 -11.43
CA LYS A 91 18.71 -3.96 -10.99
C LYS A 91 18.75 -2.69 -10.14
N LYS A 92 19.38 -2.73 -8.97
CA LYS A 92 19.65 -1.52 -8.18
C LYS A 92 20.56 -0.64 -9.01
N SER A 93 19.99 0.33 -9.72
CA SER A 93 20.74 1.47 -10.22
C SER A 93 20.96 2.37 -9.01
N ASP A 94 22.13 2.26 -8.37
CA ASP A 94 22.60 3.22 -7.36
C ASP A 94 22.70 4.62 -7.97
N LYS A 95 21.58 5.33 -8.01
CA LYS A 95 21.49 6.78 -8.17
C LYS A 95 20.31 7.31 -7.37
N GLU A 96 20.48 7.33 -6.06
CA GLU A 96 19.81 8.31 -5.20
C GLU A 96 20.85 8.83 -4.19
N GLN A 97 21.80 9.60 -4.72
CA GLN A 97 22.44 10.71 -4.03
C GLN A 97 22.26 11.94 -4.92
N ALA A 98 21.92 13.08 -4.29
CA ALA A 98 21.48 14.36 -4.85
C ALA A 98 19.97 14.41 -5.20
N SER A 99 19.15 15.29 -4.64
CA SER A 99 19.43 16.62 -4.06
C SER A 99 18.33 17.08 -3.12
#